data_AF-A0AAU8NC53-F1
#
_entry.id   AF-A0AAU8NC53-F1
#
_cell.length_a   1.000
_cell.length_b   1.000
_cell.length_c   1.000
_cell.angle_alpha   90.00
_cell.angle_beta   90.00
_cell.angle_gamma   90.00
#
_symmetry.space_group_name_H-M   'P 1'
#
loop_
_entity.id
_entity.type
_entity.pdbx_description
1 polymer ?
#
loop_
_entity_poly.entity_id
_entity_poly.type
_entity_poly.pdbx_seq_one_letter_code
_entity_poly.pdbx_strand_id
1 'polypeptide(L)'
;MNVEEQLELLKYQIKLIKTVAASDEHPYFMYLLDHDFTEKQTRSLQDLLYILNYRLRGRSAQNDENSILFHSEKIKEIRERNQYFSVPDDYLRSELPPTYEEFASILKLIAPIDVNPSYLLRSLKMQEMYINLCEYLLGQNK
;
A
#
# COMPACT_ATOMS: atom_id res chain seq x y z
N MET A 1 -7.45 -32.86 15.34
CA MET A 1 -6.68 -31.76 14.74
C MET A 1 -6.82 -30.55 15.63
N ASN A 2 -5.73 -30.09 16.22
CA ASN A 2 -5.73 -28.90 17.08
C ASN A 2 -5.58 -27.61 16.24
N VAL A 3 -5.63 -26.45 16.90
CA VAL A 3 -5.53 -25.14 16.23
C VAL A 3 -4.17 -24.97 15.54
N GLU A 4 -3.10 -25.50 16.12
CA GLU A 4 -1.74 -25.40 15.58
C GLU A 4 -1.58 -26.21 14.28
N GLU A 5 -2.09 -27.45 14.28
CA GLU A 5 -2.12 -28.33 13.11
C GLU A 5 -3.01 -27.75 12.00
N GLN A 6 -4.12 -27.10 12.35
CA GLN A 6 -4.97 -26.38 11.40
C GLN A 6 -4.25 -25.18 10.77
N LEU A 7 -3.52 -24.41 11.59
CA LEU A 7 -2.75 -23.26 11.11
C LEU A 7 -1.59 -23.68 10.22
N GLU A 8 -0.88 -24.75 10.58
CA GLU A 8 0.19 -25.33 9.77
C GLU A 8 -0.34 -25.78 8.41
N LEU A 9 -1.47 -26.52 8.40
CA LEU A 9 -2.12 -26.96 7.17
C LEU A 9 -2.51 -25.77 6.28
N LEU A 10 -3.10 -24.72 6.84
CA LEU A 10 -3.47 -23.51 6.09
C LEU A 10 -2.25 -22.81 5.48
N LYS A 11 -1.17 -22.62 6.25
CA LYS A 11 0.07 -22.02 5.75
C LYS A 11 0.68 -22.86 4.62
N TYR A 12 0.65 -24.19 4.74
CA TYR A 12 1.13 -25.07 3.70
C TYR A 12 0.27 -25.01 2.43
N GLN A 13 -1.06 -24.97 2.57
CA GLN A 13 -1.97 -24.79 1.43
C GLN A 13 -1.74 -23.46 0.70
N ILE A 14 -1.54 -22.36 1.43
CA ILE A 14 -1.19 -21.06 0.84
C ILE A 14 0.12 -21.16 0.06
N LYS A 15 1.14 -21.82 0.62
CA LYS A 15 2.42 -22.04 -0.07
C LYS A 15 2.24 -22.80 -1.39
N LEU A 16 1.41 -23.85 -1.40
CA LEU A 16 1.11 -24.59 -2.63
C LEU A 16 0.36 -23.71 -3.65
N ILE A 17 -0.64 -22.93 -3.21
CA ILE A 17 -1.36 -22.02 -4.11
C ILE A 17 -0.40 -21.03 -4.76
N LYS A 18 0.56 -20.48 -4.00
CA LYS A 18 1.58 -19.56 -4.52
C LYS A 18 2.48 -20.18 -5.58
N THR A 19 2.72 -21.50 -5.54
CA THR A 19 3.49 -22.18 -6.60
C THR A 19 2.71 -22.39 -7.89
N VAL A 20 1.38 -22.38 -7.83
CA VAL A 20 0.50 -22.63 -8.98
C VAL A 20 -0.01 -21.32 -9.59
N ALA A 21 -0.31 -20.33 -8.77
CA ALA A 21 -0.58 -18.98 -9.24
C ALA A 21 0.71 -18.45 -9.87
N ALA A 22 0.65 -18.08 -11.16
CA ALA A 22 1.80 -17.58 -11.91
C ALA A 22 2.43 -16.39 -11.17
N SER A 23 3.49 -16.66 -10.40
CA SER A 23 4.08 -15.70 -9.46
C SER A 23 4.52 -14.41 -10.13
N ASP A 24 4.87 -14.53 -11.41
CA ASP A 24 5.36 -13.44 -12.24
C ASP A 24 4.22 -12.51 -12.70
N GLU A 25 2.96 -12.96 -12.70
CA GLU A 25 1.80 -12.14 -13.07
C GLU A 25 1.32 -11.25 -11.92
N HIS A 26 1.63 -11.62 -10.68
CA HIS A 26 1.11 -10.98 -9.47
C HIS A 26 2.18 -10.65 -8.41
N PRO A 27 3.28 -9.96 -8.78
CA PRO A 27 4.42 -9.75 -7.88
C PRO A 27 4.07 -8.93 -6.63
N TYR A 28 3.12 -7.99 -6.69
CA TYR A 28 2.67 -7.24 -5.52
C TYR A 28 1.91 -8.15 -4.54
N PHE A 29 0.96 -8.95 -5.02
CA PHE A 29 0.20 -9.84 -4.15
C PHE A 29 1.08 -10.95 -3.56
N MET A 30 2.04 -11.47 -4.34
CA MET A 30 3.03 -12.42 -3.83
C MET A 30 3.88 -11.79 -2.73
N TYR A 31 4.32 -10.54 -2.93
CA TYR A 31 5.06 -9.79 -1.92
C TYR A 31 4.27 -9.62 -0.62
N LEU A 32 2.98 -9.30 -0.68
CA LEU A 32 2.12 -9.21 0.51
C LEU A 32 2.03 -10.54 1.26
N LEU A 33 1.89 -11.65 0.52
CA LEU A 33 1.83 -13.00 1.09
C LEU A 33 3.17 -13.46 1.68
N ASP A 34 4.30 -13.06 1.08
CA ASP A 34 5.64 -13.39 1.60
C ASP A 34 5.95 -12.69 2.93
N HIS A 35 5.33 -11.53 3.19
CA HIS A 35 5.55 -10.74 4.39
C HIS A 35 4.37 -10.82 5.37
N ASP A 36 3.43 -11.76 5.19
CA ASP A 36 2.28 -11.97 6.08
C ASP A 36 1.43 -10.70 6.33
N PHE A 37 1.20 -9.89 5.29
CA PHE A 37 0.29 -8.74 5.41
C PHE A 37 -1.12 -9.22 5.78
N THR A 38 -1.66 -8.64 6.86
CA THR A 38 -3.09 -8.79 7.16
C THR A 38 -3.93 -7.98 6.17
N GLU A 39 -5.21 -8.33 6.04
CA GLU A 39 -6.15 -7.57 5.22
C GLU A 39 -6.22 -6.10 5.63
N LYS A 40 -6.18 -5.84 6.93
CA LYS A 40 -6.21 -4.49 7.50
C LYS A 40 -5.00 -3.65 7.06
N GLN A 41 -3.81 -4.24 7.13
CA GLN A 41 -2.58 -3.57 6.68
C GLN A 41 -2.60 -3.33 5.17
N THR A 42 -3.13 -4.29 4.40
CA THR A 42 -3.27 -4.16 2.95
C THR A 42 -4.21 -3.01 2.58
N ARG A 43 -5.35 -2.89 3.25
CA ARG A 43 -6.30 -1.77 3.05
C ARG A 43 -5.65 -0.42 3.39
N SER A 44 -4.94 -0.33 4.52
CA SER A 44 -4.23 0.90 4.89
C SER A 44 -3.10 1.25 3.94
N LEU A 45 -2.39 0.26 3.39
CA LEU A 45 -1.40 0.48 2.33
C LEU A 45 -2.05 1.01 1.05
N GLN A 46 -3.18 0.45 0.63
CA GLN A 46 -3.92 0.97 -0.52
C GLN A 46 -4.41 2.40 -0.32
N ASP A 47 -4.86 2.73 0.91
CA ASP A 47 -5.25 4.08 1.28
C ASP A 47 -4.07 5.05 1.20
N LEU A 48 -2.90 4.65 1.72
CA LEU A 48 -1.65 5.40 1.58
C LEU A 48 -1.31 5.67 0.10
N LEU A 49 -1.26 4.61 -0.72
CA LEU A 49 -0.94 4.73 -2.15
C LEU A 49 -1.93 5.64 -2.89
N TYR A 50 -3.23 5.53 -2.57
CA TYR A 50 -4.25 6.40 -3.13
C TYR A 50 -3.99 7.88 -2.81
N ILE A 51 -3.73 8.22 -1.54
CA ILE A 51 -3.46 9.60 -1.09
C ILE A 51 -2.21 10.16 -1.78
N LEU A 52 -1.11 9.41 -1.78
CA LEU A 52 0.14 9.88 -2.38
C LEU A 52 -0.01 10.05 -3.90
N ASN A 53 -0.73 9.16 -4.57
CA ASN A 53 -0.99 9.28 -6.01
C ASN A 53 -1.90 10.48 -6.33
N TYR A 54 -2.92 10.74 -5.50
CA TYR A 54 -3.76 11.94 -5.65
C TYR A 54 -2.91 13.21 -5.53
N ARG A 55 -2.05 13.29 -4.51
CA ARG A 55 -1.13 14.42 -4.30
C ARG A 55 -0.14 14.58 -5.44
N LEU A 56 0.41 13.49 -5.97
CA LEU A 56 1.34 13.54 -7.11
C LEU A 56 0.69 14.10 -8.38
N ARG A 57 -0.59 13.79 -8.63
CA ARG A 57 -1.33 14.35 -9.77
C ARG A 57 -1.55 15.86 -9.65
N GLY A 58 -1.43 16.42 -8.45
CA GLY A 58 -1.48 17.86 -8.17
C GLY A 58 -2.70 18.56 -8.78
N ARG A 59 -2.47 19.75 -9.35
CA ARG A 59 -3.52 20.62 -9.91
C ARG A 59 -4.44 19.94 -10.92
N SER A 60 -3.95 18.95 -11.68
CA SER A 60 -4.75 18.19 -12.65
C SER A 60 -5.93 17.44 -12.01
N ALA A 61 -5.74 16.91 -10.80
CA ALA A 61 -6.80 16.24 -10.03
C ALA A 61 -7.58 17.21 -9.11
N GLN A 62 -7.01 18.37 -8.82
CA GLN A 62 -7.59 19.38 -7.92
C GLN A 62 -8.42 20.46 -8.64
N ASN A 63 -8.51 20.41 -9.98
CA ASN A 63 -9.33 21.34 -10.77
C ASN A 63 -10.68 20.74 -11.22
N ASP A 64 -10.92 19.46 -10.94
CA ASP A 64 -12.19 18.78 -11.19
C ASP A 64 -13.00 18.69 -9.88
N GLU A 65 -14.10 19.44 -9.78
CA GLU A 65 -14.93 19.50 -8.57
C GLU A 65 -15.41 18.11 -8.11
N ASN A 66 -15.71 17.21 -9.05
CA ASN A 66 -16.10 15.84 -8.73
C ASN A 66 -14.95 15.04 -8.11
N SER A 67 -13.73 15.22 -8.62
CA SER A 67 -12.52 14.60 -8.07
C SER A 67 -12.22 15.12 -6.66
N ILE A 68 -12.41 16.42 -6.41
CA ILE A 68 -12.24 17.04 -5.08
C ILE A 68 -13.25 16.48 -4.09
N LEU A 69 -14.54 16.45 -4.46
CA LEU A 69 -15.60 15.95 -3.60
C LEU A 69 -15.36 14.47 -3.26
N PHE A 70 -15.12 13.63 -4.27
CA PHE A 70 -14.81 12.22 -4.09
C PHE A 70 -13.59 12.00 -3.17
N HIS A 71 -12.54 12.80 -3.34
CA HIS A 71 -11.36 12.73 -2.48
C HIS A 71 -11.69 13.10 -1.02
N SER A 72 -12.45 14.18 -0.81
CA SER A 72 -12.83 14.66 0.51
C SER A 72 -13.70 13.67 1.29
N GLU A 73 -14.62 12.97 0.62
CA GLU A 73 -15.44 11.91 1.22
C GLU A 73 -14.56 10.72 1.59
N LYS A 74 -13.68 10.32 0.66
CA LYS A 74 -12.77 9.19 0.86
C LYS A 74 -11.77 9.42 1.99
N ILE A 75 -11.30 10.65 2.23
CA ILE A 75 -10.44 10.97 3.38
C ILE A 75 -11.10 10.60 4.71
N LYS A 76 -12.42 10.82 4.86
CA LYS A 76 -13.13 10.51 6.10
C LYS A 76 -13.10 9.01 6.39
N GLU A 77 -13.39 8.19 5.36
CA GLU A 77 -13.32 6.74 5.47
C GLU A 77 -11.90 6.24 5.76
N ILE A 78 -10.89 6.81 5.08
CA ILE A 78 -9.49 6.46 5.28
C ILE A 78 -9.07 6.71 6.72
N ARG A 79 -9.45 7.86 7.29
CA ARG A 79 -9.18 8.18 8.68
C ARG A 79 -9.77 7.15 9.63
N GLU A 80 -11.03 6.78 9.43
CA GLU A 80 -11.69 5.77 10.27
C GLU A 80 -11.03 4.39 10.15
N ARG A 81 -10.59 3.99 8.95
CA ARG A 81 -9.86 2.72 8.75
C ARG A 81 -8.46 2.76 9.35
N ASN A 82 -7.80 3.91 9.29
CA ASN A 82 -6.42 4.05 9.75
C ASN A 82 -6.29 4.39 11.23
N GLN A 83 -7.39 4.61 11.96
CA GLN A 83 -7.39 4.89 13.42
C GLN A 83 -6.64 3.84 14.26
N TYR A 84 -6.49 2.63 13.72
CA TYR A 84 -5.83 1.51 14.39
C TYR A 84 -4.31 1.46 14.18
N PHE A 85 -3.80 2.33 13.30
CA PHE A 85 -2.39 2.55 13.09
C PHE A 85 -2.07 3.97 13.57
N SER A 86 -0.89 4.19 14.15
CA SER A 86 -0.49 5.52 14.64
C SER A 86 -0.07 6.46 13.50
N VAL A 87 -0.80 6.42 12.39
CA VAL A 87 -0.53 7.21 11.19
C VAL A 87 -0.99 8.65 11.43
N PRO A 88 -0.11 9.67 11.23
CA PRO A 88 -0.50 11.07 11.39
C PRO A 88 -1.61 11.47 10.40
N ASP A 89 -2.46 12.42 10.77
CA ASP A 89 -3.47 12.96 9.85
C ASP A 89 -2.87 13.89 8.78
N ASP A 90 -1.67 14.42 9.02
CA ASP A 90 -1.07 15.51 8.22
C ASP A 90 -0.85 15.11 6.75
N TYR A 91 -0.46 13.86 6.48
CA TYR A 91 -0.25 13.38 5.11
C TYR A 91 -1.54 13.32 4.28
N LEU A 92 -2.70 13.20 4.94
CA LEU A 92 -4.02 13.14 4.29
C LEU A 92 -4.42 14.47 3.66
N ARG A 93 -3.88 15.59 4.17
CA ARG A 93 -4.27 16.95 3.78
C ARG A 93 -3.15 17.75 3.12
N SER A 94 -1.97 17.18 3.01
CA SER A 94 -0.83 17.84 2.38
C SER A 94 -1.08 18.05 0.88
N GLU A 95 -0.84 19.26 0.40
CA GLU A 95 -0.87 19.59 -1.04
C GLU A 95 0.51 19.43 -1.70
N LEU A 96 1.55 19.14 -0.92
CA LEU A 96 2.89 18.94 -1.44
C LEU A 96 2.99 17.58 -2.14
N PRO A 97 3.79 17.47 -3.21
CA PRO A 97 4.13 16.17 -3.79
C PRO A 97 4.68 15.21 -2.73
N PRO A 98 4.36 13.90 -2.82
CA PRO A 98 4.79 12.92 -1.82
C PRO A 98 6.31 12.70 -1.87
N THR A 99 6.93 12.39 -0.73
CA THR A 99 8.36 12.01 -0.70
C THR A 99 8.56 10.53 -0.38
N TYR A 100 9.69 9.96 -0.80
CA TYR A 100 10.06 8.60 -0.44
C TYR A 100 10.21 8.43 1.07
N GLU A 101 10.79 9.41 1.75
CA GLU A 101 10.93 9.41 3.22
C GLU A 101 9.59 9.42 3.93
N GLU A 102 8.63 10.23 3.45
CA GLU A 102 7.26 10.25 3.96
C GLU A 102 6.59 8.87 3.76
N PHE A 103 6.67 8.33 2.55
CA PHE A 103 6.14 6.99 2.25
C PHE A 103 6.75 5.93 3.16
N ALA A 104 8.07 5.87 3.28
CA ALA A 104 8.77 4.88 4.10
C ALA A 104 8.43 5.02 5.59
N SER A 105 8.28 6.26 6.08
CA SER A 105 7.94 6.54 7.48
C SER A 105 6.52 6.08 7.82
N ILE A 106 5.55 6.37 6.94
CA ILE A 106 4.17 5.91 7.14
C ILE A 106 4.07 4.39 6.95
N LEU A 107 4.80 3.82 5.98
CA LEU A 107 4.82 2.39 5.72
C LEU A 107 5.25 1.60 6.96
N LYS A 108 6.25 2.08 7.71
CA LYS A 108 6.71 1.45 8.97
C LYS A 108 5.62 1.36 10.05
N LEU A 109 4.62 2.23 10.00
CA LEU A 109 3.52 2.24 10.98
C LEU A 109 2.42 1.23 10.63
N ILE A 110 2.32 0.84 9.36
CA ILE A 110 1.26 -0.04 8.86
C ILE A 110 1.77 -1.44 8.53
N ALA A 111 2.98 -1.57 8.00
CA ALA A 111 3.49 -2.80 7.43
C ALA A 111 4.19 -3.70 8.47
N PRO A 112 4.30 -5.00 8.19
CA PRO A 112 5.23 -5.90 8.89
C PRO A 112 6.67 -5.35 8.92
N ILE A 113 7.42 -5.68 9.97
CA ILE A 113 8.71 -5.04 10.30
C ILE A 113 9.82 -5.28 9.27
N ASP A 114 9.74 -6.39 8.54
CA ASP A 114 10.69 -6.86 7.55
C ASP A 114 10.44 -6.28 6.14
N VAL A 115 9.37 -5.51 5.96
CA VAL A 115 9.01 -4.92 4.66
C VAL A 115 10.00 -3.85 4.23
N ASN A 116 10.59 -4.04 3.04
CA ASN A 116 11.41 -3.04 2.38
C ASN A 116 10.55 -2.10 1.49
N PRO A 117 10.54 -0.77 1.72
CA PRO A 117 9.73 0.16 0.94
C PRO A 117 10.06 0.15 -0.57
N SER A 118 11.34 0.04 -0.93
CA SER A 118 11.76 0.03 -2.34
C SER A 118 11.35 -1.25 -3.06
N TYR A 119 11.42 -2.41 -2.40
CA TYR A 119 10.96 -3.66 -2.99
C TYR A 119 9.43 -3.69 -3.15
N LEU A 120 8.69 -3.15 -2.18
CA LEU A 120 7.25 -2.97 -2.31
C LEU A 120 6.87 -2.06 -3.49
N LEU A 121 7.56 -0.92 -3.67
CA LEU A 121 7.32 -0.04 -4.83
C LEU A 121 7.67 -0.72 -6.16
N ARG A 122 8.73 -1.54 -6.19
CA ARG A 122 9.09 -2.31 -7.39
C ARG A 122 8.05 -3.38 -7.70
N SER A 123 7.54 -4.10 -6.70
CA SER A 123 6.52 -5.14 -6.92
C SER A 123 5.20 -4.52 -7.39
N LEU A 124 4.78 -3.38 -6.83
CA LEU A 124 3.66 -2.59 -7.33
C LEU A 124 3.86 -2.20 -8.81
N LYS A 125 5.02 -1.64 -9.15
CA LYS A 125 5.34 -1.24 -10.52
C LYS A 125 5.32 -2.43 -11.49
N MET A 126 5.91 -3.57 -11.11
CA MET A 126 5.92 -4.78 -11.94
C MET A 126 4.52 -5.32 -12.21
N GLN A 127 3.57 -5.06 -11.31
CA GLN A 127 2.15 -5.40 -11.48
C GLN A 127 1.33 -4.24 -12.08
N GLU A 128 1.99 -3.25 -12.70
CA GLU A 128 1.37 -2.09 -13.36
C GLU A 128 0.50 -1.23 -12.44
N MET A 129 0.71 -1.30 -11.12
CA MET A 129 -0.02 -0.51 -10.13
C MET A 129 0.70 0.81 -9.83
N TYR A 130 -0.04 1.92 -9.90
CA TYR A 130 0.47 3.25 -9.52
C TYR A 130 1.83 3.60 -10.16
N ILE A 131 2.05 3.23 -11.43
CA ILE A 131 3.37 3.29 -12.10
C ILE A 131 4.05 4.65 -11.91
N ASN A 132 3.36 5.75 -12.21
CA ASN A 132 3.91 7.10 -12.10
C ASN A 132 4.34 7.45 -10.66
N LEU A 133 3.56 7.03 -9.66
CA LEU A 133 3.92 7.23 -8.25
C LEU A 133 5.14 6.40 -7.87
N CYS A 134 5.17 5.13 -8.28
CA CYS A 134 6.29 4.23 -7.97
C CYS A 134 7.59 4.75 -8.58
N GLU A 135 7.57 5.18 -9.85
CA GLU A 135 8.74 5.75 -10.53
C GLU A 135 9.20 7.05 -9.88
N TYR A 136 8.26 7.93 -9.54
CA TYR A 136 8.55 9.19 -8.87
C TYR A 136 9.25 8.98 -7.52
N LEU A 137 8.68 8.12 -6.65
CA LEU A 137 9.25 7.84 -5.33
C LEU A 137 10.58 7.07 -5.42
N LEU A 138 10.69 6.08 -6.31
CA LEU A 138 11.94 5.35 -6.53
C LEU A 138 13.05 6.24 -7.07
N GLY A 139 12.72 7.27 -7.87
CA GLY A 139 13.67 8.22 -8.41
C GLY A 139 14.28 9.17 -7.38
N GLN A 140 13.60 9.40 -6.25
CA GLN A 140 14.07 10.23 -5.14
C GLN A 140 15.06 9.50 -4.21
N ASN A 141 15.01 8.16 -4.18
CA ASN A 141 15.82 7.32 -3.29
C ASN A 141 17.24 7.08 -3.82
N LYS A 142 17.92 8.15 -4.24
CA LYS A 142 19.30 8.13 -4.75
C LYS A 142 20.30 8.63 -3.70
#